data_AF-A0A7M3P6C8-F1
#
_entry.id   AF-A0A7M3P6C8-F1
#
_cell.length_a   1.000
_cell.length_b   1.000
_cell.length_c   1.000
_cell.angle_alpha   90.00
_cell.angle_beta   90.00
_cell.angle_gamma   90.00
#
_symmetry.space_group_name_H-M   'P 1'
#
loop_
_entity.id
_entity.type
_entity.pdbx_description
1 polymer ?
#
loop_
_entity_poly.entity_id
_entity_poly.type
_entity_poly.pdbx_seq_one_letter_code
_entity_poly.pdbx_strand_id
1 'polypeptide(L)'
;LEGREAWRNHNRVHRWVGGAMLGGASVNDPVFWLHHAFVDMQWSRWQQRHRNHRYLPAKPPGRGSDQHRRIVARHERLPPWDVTPDELEDVSKIYRYA
;
A
#
# COMPACT_ATOMS: atom_id res chain seq x y z
N LEU A 1 -9.88 14.12 -8.22
CA LEU A 1 -8.67 14.79 -7.67
C LEU A 1 -8.22 14.18 -6.33
N GLU A 2 -8.79 13.06 -5.88
CA GLU A 2 -8.34 12.33 -4.69
C GLU A 2 -7.18 11.40 -5.06
N GLY A 3 -6.01 11.62 -4.48
CA GLY A 3 -4.85 10.75 -4.69
C GLY A 3 -3.54 11.41 -4.30
N ARG A 4 -3.37 12.73 -4.54
CA ARG A 4 -2.13 13.44 -4.18
C ARG A 4 -1.88 13.57 -2.67
N GLU A 5 -2.95 13.68 -1.88
CA GLU A 5 -2.84 13.93 -0.44
C GLU A 5 -2.44 12.68 0.37
N ALA A 6 -2.91 11.50 -0.02
CA ALA A 6 -2.64 10.24 0.70
C ALA A 6 -1.15 9.85 0.68
N TRP A 7 -0.46 10.06 -0.45
CA TRP A 7 0.98 9.78 -0.58
C TRP A 7 1.86 10.82 0.12
N ARG A 8 1.32 11.97 0.54
CA ARG A 8 2.14 13.09 1.01
C ARG A 8 2.89 12.77 2.30
N ASN A 9 2.30 12.02 3.22
CA ASN A 9 2.95 11.67 4.48
C ASN A 9 4.09 10.66 4.28
N HIS A 10 3.82 9.57 3.55
CA HIS A 10 4.84 8.59 3.18
C HIS A 10 6.01 9.25 2.43
N ASN A 11 5.72 10.00 1.38
CA ASN A 11 6.73 10.63 0.53
C ASN A 11 7.53 11.71 1.28
N ARG A 12 6.95 12.36 2.29
CA ARG A 12 7.67 13.34 3.11
C ARG A 12 8.75 12.69 3.96
N VAL A 13 8.49 11.50 4.53
CA VAL A 13 9.51 10.78 5.33
C VAL A 13 10.67 10.33 4.45
N HIS A 14 10.38 9.75 3.26
CA HIS A 14 11.42 9.42 2.27
C HIS A 14 12.32 10.62 1.95
N ARG A 15 11.72 11.80 1.71
CA ARG A 15 12.46 13.04 1.43
C ARG A 15 13.22 13.59 2.63
N TRP A 16 12.68 13.42 3.84
CA TRP A 16 13.31 13.89 5.07
C TRP A 16 14.56 13.09 5.43
N VAL A 17 14.54 11.75 5.25
CA VAL A 17 15.73 10.92 5.48
C VAL A 17 16.83 11.22 4.46
N GLY A 18 16.48 11.38 3.17
CA GLY A 18 17.45 11.69 2.12
C GLY A 18 18.29 10.47 1.69
N GLY A 19 19.38 10.71 0.97
CA GLY A 19 20.27 9.63 0.50
C GLY A 19 19.56 8.58 -0.35
N ALA A 20 19.78 7.30 -0.06
CA ALA A 20 19.12 6.19 -0.76
C ALA A 20 17.59 6.25 -0.65
N MET A 21 17.04 6.80 0.45
CA MET A 21 15.60 6.89 0.68
C MET A 21 14.83 7.80 -0.30
N LEU A 22 15.50 8.58 -1.15
CA LEU A 22 14.85 9.52 -2.08
C LEU A 22 14.15 8.87 -3.28
N GLY A 23 14.52 7.65 -3.64
CA GLY A 23 14.07 7.03 -4.90
C GLY A 23 13.86 5.52 -4.80
N GLY A 24 13.83 4.87 -5.96
CA GLY A 24 13.63 3.41 -6.04
C GLY A 24 14.71 2.58 -5.34
N ALA A 25 15.88 3.17 -5.08
CA ALA A 25 16.97 2.55 -4.31
C ALA A 25 16.76 2.61 -2.79
N SER A 26 15.63 3.13 -2.31
CA SER A 26 15.32 3.32 -0.90
C SER A 26 15.40 2.05 -0.06
N VAL A 27 15.09 0.90 -0.66
CA VAL A 27 15.24 -0.43 -0.04
C VAL A 27 16.66 -0.74 0.47
N ASN A 28 17.69 -0.05 -0.02
CA ASN A 28 19.08 -0.23 0.42
C ASN A 28 19.40 0.42 1.78
N ASP A 29 18.52 1.28 2.28
CA ASP A 29 18.64 1.85 3.63
C ASP A 29 17.76 1.05 4.61
N PRO A 30 18.32 0.46 5.71
CA PRO A 30 17.54 -0.33 6.65
C PRO A 30 16.32 0.39 7.25
N VAL A 31 16.34 1.72 7.34
CA VAL A 31 15.20 2.50 7.85
C VAL A 31 13.96 2.37 6.97
N PHE A 32 14.12 1.98 5.70
CA PHE A 32 13.04 1.68 4.76
C PHE A 32 12.01 0.72 5.36
N TRP A 33 12.49 -0.38 5.95
CA TRP A 33 11.62 -1.43 6.49
C TRP A 33 10.84 -0.95 7.71
N LEU A 34 11.48 -0.14 8.58
CA LEU A 34 10.82 0.43 9.75
C LEU A 34 9.77 1.48 9.35
N HIS A 35 10.08 2.32 8.37
CA HIS A 35 9.13 3.30 7.82
C HIS A 35 7.91 2.63 7.20
N HIS A 36 8.10 1.60 6.37
CA HIS A 36 7.00 0.87 5.76
C HIS A 36 6.18 0.03 6.77
N ALA A 37 6.82 -0.54 7.80
CA ALA A 37 6.08 -1.18 8.90
C ALA A 37 5.20 -0.18 9.66
N PHE A 38 5.67 1.05 9.89
CA PHE A 38 4.85 2.10 10.49
C PHE A 38 3.65 2.46 9.59
N VAL A 39 3.86 2.58 8.27
CA VAL A 39 2.76 2.86 7.32
C VAL A 39 1.73 1.73 7.31
N ASP A 40 2.16 0.48 7.34
CA ASP A 40 1.29 -0.69 7.41
C ASP A 40 0.50 -0.74 8.74
N MET A 41 1.14 -0.43 9.88
CA MET A 41 0.44 -0.27 11.16
C MET A 41 -0.66 0.80 11.09
N GLN A 42 -0.40 1.92 10.40
CA GLN A 42 -1.40 2.96 10.22
C GLN A 42 -2.57 2.49 9.33
N TRP A 43 -2.31 1.67 8.31
CA TRP A 43 -3.35 1.02 7.51
C TRP A 43 -4.19 0.06 8.37
N SER A 44 -3.56 -0.79 9.17
CA SER A 44 -4.25 -1.68 10.13
C SER A 44 -5.16 -0.89 11.09
N ARG A 45 -4.67 0.23 11.64
CA ARG A 45 -5.45 1.12 12.52
C ARG A 45 -6.62 1.80 11.80
N TRP A 46 -6.48 2.09 10.51
CA TRP A 46 -7.57 2.61 9.68
C TRP A 46 -8.64 1.54 9.44
N GLN A 47 -8.26 0.31 9.09
CA GLN A 47 -9.20 -0.81 8.88
C GLN A 47 -10.01 -1.11 10.16
N GLN A 48 -9.37 -1.09 11.33
CA GLN A 48 -10.06 -1.29 12.62
C GLN A 48 -11.14 -0.23 12.90
N ARG A 49 -10.94 1.01 12.44
CA ARG A 49 -11.90 2.12 12.55
C ARG A 49 -12.97 2.09 11.46
N HIS A 50 -12.69 1.45 10.32
CA HIS A 50 -13.55 1.44 9.12
C HIS A 50 -13.89 0.01 8.69
N ARG A 51 -14.39 -0.80 9.63
CA ARG A 51 -14.60 -2.26 9.44
C ARG A 51 -15.54 -2.64 8.28
N ASN A 52 -16.36 -1.71 7.83
CA ASN A 52 -17.32 -1.92 6.74
C ASN A 52 -16.73 -1.59 5.35
N HIS A 53 -15.48 -1.10 5.29
CA HIS A 53 -14.80 -0.79 4.04
C HIS A 53 -13.83 -1.91 3.63
N ARG A 54 -13.65 -2.07 2.32
CA ARG A 54 -12.77 -3.05 1.69
C ARG A 54 -11.89 -2.39 0.65
N TYR A 55 -10.84 -3.07 0.20
CA TYR A 55 -9.97 -2.58 -0.85
C TYR A 55 -10.77 -2.26 -2.12
N LEU A 56 -10.44 -1.13 -2.72
CA LEU A 56 -10.94 -0.70 -4.01
C LEU A 56 -9.76 -0.48 -4.98
N PRO A 57 -9.92 -0.78 -6.27
CA PRO A 57 -11.17 -1.18 -6.91
C PRO A 57 -11.48 -2.68 -6.71
N ALA A 58 -12.74 -3.01 -6.46
CA ALA A 58 -13.18 -4.41 -6.29
C ALA A 58 -13.13 -5.22 -7.59
N LYS A 59 -13.30 -4.55 -8.74
CA LYS A 59 -13.22 -5.13 -10.08
C LYS A 59 -12.26 -4.30 -10.94
N PRO A 60 -11.60 -4.91 -11.93
CA PRO A 60 -10.70 -4.19 -12.82
C PRO A 60 -11.43 -3.03 -13.52
N PRO A 61 -10.78 -1.86 -13.69
CA PRO A 61 -11.33 -0.79 -14.51
C PRO A 61 -11.69 -1.31 -15.91
N GLY A 62 -12.80 -0.84 -16.48
CA GLY A 62 -13.23 -1.24 -17.82
C GLY A 62 -12.23 -0.83 -18.91
N ARG A 63 -12.31 -1.46 -20.09
CA ARG A 63 -11.37 -1.26 -21.20
C ARG A 63 -11.25 0.20 -21.69
N GLY A 64 -12.27 1.02 -21.47
CA GLY A 64 -12.26 2.45 -21.81
C GLY A 64 -11.67 3.36 -20.73
N SER A 65 -11.15 2.82 -19.62
CA SER A 65 -10.52 3.61 -18.56
C SER A 65 -9.01 3.72 -18.77
N ASP A 66 -8.45 4.92 -18.58
CA ASP A 66 -7.01 5.14 -18.56
C ASP A 66 -6.27 4.34 -17.49
N GLN A 67 -6.99 3.82 -16.48
CA GLN A 67 -6.44 2.98 -15.42
C GLN A 67 -6.52 1.48 -15.72
N HIS A 68 -7.10 1.09 -16.86
CA HIS A 68 -7.18 -0.31 -17.27
C HIS A 68 -5.78 -0.94 -17.30
N ARG A 69 -5.59 -2.04 -16.57
CA ARG A 69 -4.31 -2.76 -16.39
C ARG A 69 -3.18 -1.96 -15.74
N ARG A 70 -3.45 -0.78 -15.18
CA ARG A 70 -2.48 0.02 -14.41
C ARG A 70 -2.69 -0.10 -12.90
N ILE A 71 -3.82 -0.65 -12.48
CA ILE A 71 -4.21 -0.87 -11.09
C ILE A 71 -4.58 -2.35 -10.98
N VAL A 72 -4.12 -3.00 -9.91
CA VAL A 72 -4.52 -4.36 -9.55
C VAL A 72 -5.82 -4.27 -8.76
N ALA A 73 -6.89 -4.89 -9.26
CA ALA A 73 -8.14 -4.97 -8.51
C ALA A 73 -8.05 -5.96 -7.34
N ARG A 74 -9.00 -5.87 -6.40
CA ARG A 74 -9.02 -6.64 -5.14
C ARG A 74 -8.74 -8.14 -5.29
N HIS A 75 -9.24 -8.75 -6.37
CA HIS A 75 -9.13 -10.18 -6.64
C HIS A 75 -8.19 -10.50 -7.82
N GLU A 76 -7.47 -9.51 -8.36
CA GLU A 76 -6.40 -9.75 -9.32
C GLU A 76 -5.11 -10.10 -8.60
N ARG A 77 -4.29 -10.96 -9.22
CA ARG A 77 -2.99 -11.32 -8.68
C ARG A 77 -2.05 -10.12 -8.71
N LEU A 78 -1.26 -9.96 -7.67
CA LEU A 78 -0.27 -8.90 -7.48
C LEU A 78 1.12 -9.40 -7.93
N PRO A 79 1.58 -9.07 -9.15
CA PRO A 79 2.86 -9.56 -9.63
C PRO A 79 4.02 -8.97 -8.81
N PRO A 80 5.14 -9.71 -8.64
CA PRO A 80 5.41 -11.04 -9.20
C PRO A 80 4.82 -12.21 -8.40
N TRP A 81 4.03 -11.94 -7.36
CA TRP A 81 3.52 -12.96 -6.44
C TRP A 81 2.18 -13.53 -6.86
N ASP A 82 1.91 -14.76 -6.45
CA ASP A 82 0.65 -15.47 -6.71
C ASP A 82 -0.42 -15.18 -5.63
N VAL A 83 -0.47 -13.94 -5.11
CA VAL A 83 -1.43 -13.50 -4.08
C VAL A 83 -2.24 -12.29 -4.55
N THR A 84 -3.40 -12.07 -3.95
CA THR A 84 -4.31 -10.95 -4.25
C THR A 84 -4.35 -9.92 -3.12
N PRO A 85 -4.75 -8.67 -3.38
CA PRO A 85 -4.99 -7.70 -2.31
C PRO A 85 -5.97 -8.20 -1.24
N ASP A 86 -7.00 -8.96 -1.63
CA ASP A 86 -7.97 -9.56 -0.70
C ASP A 86 -7.31 -10.48 0.35
N GLU A 87 -6.36 -11.30 -0.09
CA GLU A 87 -5.61 -12.21 0.79
C GLU A 87 -4.67 -11.46 1.74
N LEU A 88 -4.28 -10.23 1.39
CA LEU A 88 -3.42 -9.36 2.19
C LEU A 88 -4.19 -8.34 3.02
N GLU A 89 -5.52 -8.24 2.91
CA GLU A 89 -6.31 -7.30 3.71
C GLU A 89 -6.33 -7.66 5.20
N ASP A 90 -6.24 -8.95 5.55
CA ASP A 90 -6.25 -9.44 6.93
C ASP A 90 -4.93 -10.15 7.27
N VAL A 91 -3.93 -9.34 7.60
CA VAL A 91 -2.60 -9.80 8.04
C VAL A 91 -2.56 -10.22 9.51
N SER A 92 -3.68 -10.08 10.25
CA SER A 92 -3.72 -10.36 11.70
C SER A 92 -3.49 -11.83 12.06
N LYS A 93 -3.57 -12.70 11.05
CA LYS A 93 -3.24 -14.13 11.10
C LYS A 93 -1.74 -14.41 11.00
N ILE A 94 -0.95 -13.46 10.50
CA ILE A 94 0.49 -13.59 10.27
C ILE A 94 1.27 -12.86 11.37
N TYR A 95 0.87 -11.62 11.68
CA TYR A 95 1.52 -10.80 12.71
C TYR A 95 0.54 -9.81 13.36
N ARG A 96 0.98 -9.14 14.43
CA ARG A 96 0.25 -8.07 15.11
C ARG A 96 1.20 -6.96 15.53
N TYR A 97 0.72 -5.72 15.46
CA TYR A 97 1.38 -4.58 16.09
C TYR A 97 0.99 -4.49 17.57
N ALA A 98 1.90 -3.94 18.38
CA ALA A 98 1.67 -3.67 19.80
C ALA A 98 0.65 -2.53 20.03
#